data_AF-A0A526XRJ3-F1
#
_entry.id   AF-A0A526XRJ3-F1
#
_cell.length_a   1.000
_cell.length_b   1.000
_cell.length_c   1.000
_cell.angle_alpha   90.00
_cell.angle_beta   90.00
_cell.angle_gamma   90.00
#
_symmetry.space_group_name_H-M   'P 1'
#
loop_
_entity.id
_entity.type
_entity.pdbx_description
1 polymer ?
#
loop_
_entity_poly.entity_id
_entity_poly.type
_entity_poly.pdbx_seq_one_letter_code
_entity_poly.pdbx_strand_id
1 'polypeptide(L)'
;AFTRPIFRASDWQAYEAVNRKFADTVVAEARNERPIVLVQDYHFALLPRMIRERLPEAIIITFWHIPWPNSEVYSICPWRERILEGLLGSSIIG
;
A
#
# COMPACT_ATOMS: atom_id res chain seq x y z
N ALA A 1 -23.43 14.41 -0.49
CA ALA A 1 -23.34 14.48 -1.96
C ALA A 1 -22.20 13.57 -2.41
N PHE A 2 -22.36 12.79 -3.48
CA PHE A 2 -21.28 11.96 -4.03
C PHE A 2 -20.29 12.86 -4.75
N THR A 3 -19.06 12.96 -4.25
CA THR A 3 -17.97 13.69 -4.91
C THR A 3 -17.27 12.73 -5.85
N ARG A 4 -17.26 13.04 -7.14
CA ARG A 4 -16.57 12.23 -8.14
C ARG A 4 -15.05 12.29 -7.88
N PRO A 5 -14.35 11.14 -7.82
CA PRO A 5 -12.90 11.15 -7.68
C PRO A 5 -12.22 11.77 -8.90
N ILE A 6 -11.11 12.45 -8.68
CA ILE A 6 -10.25 13.01 -9.72
C ILE A 6 -8.99 12.16 -9.78
N PHE A 7 -8.66 11.66 -10.97
CA PHE A 7 -7.46 10.86 -11.20
C PHE A 7 -6.49 11.68 -12.05
N ARG A 8 -5.29 11.96 -11.52
CA ARG A 8 -4.19 12.58 -12.26
C ARG A 8 -2.97 11.69 -12.19
N ALA A 9 -2.32 11.45 -13.33
CA ALA A 9 -1.10 10.65 -13.39
C ALA A 9 0.03 11.23 -12.51
N SER A 10 0.11 12.55 -12.39
CA SER A 10 1.07 13.22 -11.50
C SER A 10 0.87 12.86 -10.03
N ASP A 11 -0.38 12.80 -9.57
CA ASP A 11 -0.73 12.52 -8.18
C ASP A 11 -0.38 11.07 -7.85
N TRP A 12 -0.62 10.15 -8.80
CA TRP A 12 -0.20 8.76 -8.69
C TRP A 12 1.32 8.57 -8.66
N GLN A 13 2.06 9.26 -9.52
CA GLN A 13 3.53 9.21 -9.50
C GLN A 13 4.08 9.70 -8.15
N ALA A 14 3.50 10.76 -7.58
CA ALA A 14 3.85 11.23 -6.25
C ALA A 14 3.51 10.18 -5.17
N TYR A 15 2.34 9.55 -5.26
CA TYR A 15 1.93 8.47 -4.36
C TYR A 15 2.89 7.27 -4.39
N GLU A 16 3.31 6.83 -5.58
CA GLU A 16 4.32 5.78 -5.75
C GLU A 16 5.68 6.19 -5.18
N ALA A 17 6.11 7.44 -5.43
CA ALA A 17 7.39 7.96 -4.92
C ALA A 17 7.41 8.02 -3.39
N VAL A 18 6.32 8.46 -2.76
CA VAL A 18 6.19 8.49 -1.30
C VAL A 18 6.19 7.07 -0.74
N ASN A 19 5.40 6.14 -1.30
CA ASN A 19 5.40 4.74 -0.86
C ASN A 19 6.81 4.13 -0.94
N ARG A 20 7.56 4.41 -2.02
CA ARG A 20 8.94 3.95 -2.19
C ARG A 20 9.86 4.52 -1.12
N LYS A 21 9.79 5.81 -0.84
CA LYS A 21 10.57 6.45 0.21
C LYS A 21 10.31 5.83 1.59
N PHE A 22 9.04 5.55 1.90
CA PHE A 22 8.69 4.86 3.15
C PHE A 22 9.20 3.42 3.19
N ALA A 23 9.12 2.70 2.08
CA ALA A 23 9.68 1.35 1.97
C ALA A 23 11.20 1.36 2.20
N ASP A 24 11.92 2.34 1.64
CA ASP A 24 13.37 2.48 1.84
C ASP A 24 13.70 2.72 3.32
N THR A 25 12.95 3.61 3.99
CA THR A 25 13.12 3.87 5.42
C THR A 25 12.83 2.63 6.28
N VAL A 26 11.73 1.92 6.03
CA VAL A 26 11.38 0.71 6.81
C VAL A 26 12.45 -0.36 6.67
N VAL A 27 12.99 -0.55 5.46
CA VAL A 27 14.07 -1.51 5.21
C VAL A 27 15.34 -1.10 5.94
N ALA A 28 15.69 0.19 5.95
CA ALA A 28 16.86 0.69 6.66
C ALA A 28 16.75 0.53 8.19
N GLU A 29 15.54 0.64 8.75
CA GLU A 29 15.27 0.50 10.18
C GLU A 29 15.06 -0.95 10.66
N ALA A 30 14.98 -1.91 9.73
CA ALA A 30 14.77 -3.31 10.06
C ALA A 30 15.96 -3.86 10.87
N ARG A 31 15.69 -4.30 12.10
CA ARG A 31 16.71 -4.77 13.06
C ARG A 31 17.07 -6.25 12.92
N ASN A 32 16.31 -6.99 12.12
CA ASN A 32 16.52 -8.41 11.86
C ASN A 32 15.88 -8.79 10.52
N GLU A 33 16.07 -10.04 10.09
CA GLU A 33 15.58 -10.55 8.81
C GLU A 33 14.05 -10.75 8.77
N ARG A 34 13.42 -10.89 9.94
CA ARG A 34 11.98 -11.18 10.08
C ARG A 34 11.25 -10.13 10.93
N PRO A 35 11.29 -8.84 10.55
CA PRO A 35 10.66 -7.79 11.33
C PRO A 35 9.14 -7.88 11.22
N ILE A 36 8.44 -7.37 12.22
CA ILE A 36 6.99 -7.16 12.17
C ILE A 36 6.75 -5.71 11.75
N VAL A 37 6.09 -5.52 10.61
CA VAL A 37 5.74 -4.20 10.07
C VAL A 37 4.23 -4.07 10.05
N LEU A 38 3.73 -3.02 10.71
CA LEU A 38 2.31 -2.69 10.72
C LEU A 38 2.06 -1.45 9.84
N VAL A 39 1.51 -1.68 8.66
CA VAL A 39 1.13 -0.66 7.67
C VAL A 39 -0.26 -0.12 7.98
N GLN A 40 -0.37 1.20 8.02
CA GLN A 40 -1.58 1.89 8.46
C GLN A 40 -2.21 2.66 7.30
N ASP A 41 -3.43 2.23 6.94
CA ASP A 41 -4.38 2.95 6.10
C ASP A 41 -4.02 3.14 4.61
N TYR A 42 -4.98 3.66 3.85
CA TYR A 42 -4.98 3.73 2.37
C TYR A 42 -3.79 4.48 1.73
N HIS A 43 -3.13 5.36 2.48
CA HIS A 43 -1.95 6.10 2.01
C HIS A 43 -0.79 5.18 1.60
N PHE A 44 -0.75 3.97 2.17
CA PHE A 44 0.36 3.04 2.01
C PHE A 44 -0.03 1.73 1.34
N ALA A 45 -1.01 1.75 0.43
CA ALA A 45 -1.47 0.52 -0.22
C ALA A 45 -0.38 -0.19 -1.04
N LEU A 46 0.66 0.51 -1.50
CA LEU A 46 1.77 -0.08 -2.27
C LEU A 46 2.94 -0.53 -1.40
N LEU A 47 3.03 0.01 -0.19
CA LEU A 47 4.12 -0.21 0.74
C LEU A 47 4.36 -1.70 1.07
N PRO A 48 3.33 -2.55 1.31
CA PRO A 48 3.56 -3.93 1.69
C PRO A 48 4.35 -4.72 0.64
N ARG A 49 3.99 -4.60 -0.64
CA ARG A 49 4.74 -5.24 -1.72
C ARG A 49 6.16 -4.72 -1.82
N MET A 50 6.35 -3.40 -1.76
CA MET A 50 7.69 -2.80 -1.84
C MET A 50 8.61 -3.26 -0.70
N ILE A 51 8.07 -3.45 0.51
CA ILE A 51 8.82 -4.01 1.64
C ILE A 51 9.10 -5.50 1.38
N ARG A 52 8.09 -6.29 1.00
CA ARG A 52 8.22 -7.74 0.74
C ARG A 52 9.31 -8.06 -0.28
N GLU A 53 9.44 -7.25 -1.33
CA GLU A 53 10.47 -7.43 -2.36
C GLU A 53 11.91 -7.32 -1.83
N ARG A 54 12.11 -6.65 -0.67
CA ARG A 54 13.44 -6.39 -0.08
C ARG A 54 13.66 -7.15 1.23
N LEU A 55 12.57 -7.39 1.97
CA LEU A 55 12.51 -8.16 3.22
C LEU A 55 11.48 -9.29 3.03
N PRO A 56 11.83 -10.36 2.32
CA PRO A 56 10.89 -11.43 1.95
C PRO A 56 10.30 -12.14 3.18
N GLU A 57 11.06 -12.23 4.26
CA GLU A 57 10.65 -12.89 5.51
C GLU A 57 9.81 -12.01 6.45
N ALA A 58 9.69 -10.70 6.19
CA ALA A 58 8.97 -9.79 7.06
C ALA A 58 7.51 -10.21 7.27
N ILE A 59 7.01 -10.06 8.49
CA ILE A 59 5.58 -10.21 8.78
C ILE A 59 4.94 -8.85 8.58
N ILE A 60 4.21 -8.68 7.48
CA ILE A 60 3.63 -7.40 7.09
C ILE A 60 2.12 -7.45 7.34
N ILE A 61 1.62 -6.60 8.22
CA ILE A 61 0.21 -6.51 8.55
C ILE A 61 -0.29 -5.17 8.02
N THR A 62 -1.32 -5.17 7.19
CA THR A 62 -1.98 -3.95 6.72
C THR A 62 -3.34 -3.84 7.38
N PHE A 63 -3.63 -2.67 7.96
CA PHE A 63 -4.94 -2.35 8.50
C PHE A 63 -5.55 -1.14 7.78
N TRP A 64 -6.73 -1.31 7.21
CA TRP A 64 -7.43 -0.34 6.38
C TRP A 64 -8.55 0.34 7.18
N HIS A 65 -8.37 1.61 7.56
CA HIS A 65 -9.23 2.25 8.58
C HIS A 65 -10.54 2.77 8.00
N ILE A 66 -10.52 3.26 6.76
CA ILE A 66 -11.70 3.78 6.09
C ILE A 66 -12.54 2.65 5.49
N PRO A 67 -13.83 2.83 5.17
CA PRO A 67 -14.60 1.79 4.50
C PRO A 67 -13.95 1.34 3.18
N TRP A 68 -13.80 0.03 2.98
CA TRP A 68 -13.38 -0.52 1.69
C TRP A 68 -14.50 -0.30 0.65
N PRO A 69 -14.19 0.24 -0.56
CA PRO A 69 -15.21 0.48 -1.57
C PRO A 69 -15.80 -0.83 -2.11
N ASN A 70 -17.05 -0.79 -2.56
CA ASN A 70 -17.60 -1.89 -3.34
C ASN A 70 -16.88 -2.03 -4.70
N SER A 71 -17.06 -3.18 -5.35
CA SER A 71 -16.37 -3.51 -6.61
C SER A 71 -16.63 -2.51 -7.74
N GLU A 72 -17.86 -2.00 -7.86
CA GLU A 72 -18.23 -1.03 -8.89
C GLU A 72 -17.48 0.30 -8.71
N VAL A 73 -17.48 0.84 -7.49
CA VAL A 73 -16.77 2.09 -7.15
C VAL A 73 -15.25 1.89 -7.22
N TYR A 74 -14.75 0.71 -6.90
CA TYR A 74 -13.32 0.43 -7.02
C TYR A 74 -12.86 0.32 -8.49
N SER A 75 -13.73 -0.22 -9.36
CA SER A 75 -13.40 -0.51 -10.76
C SER A 75 -13.03 0.73 -11.59
N ILE A 76 -13.53 1.92 -11.22
CA ILE A 76 -13.25 3.18 -11.91
C ILE A 76 -11.84 3.71 -11.63
N CYS A 77 -11.13 3.19 -10.62
CA CYS A 77 -9.76 3.60 -10.32
C CYS A 77 -8.80 3.06 -11.39
N PRO A 78 -8.04 3.92 -12.10
CA PRO A 78 -7.11 3.48 -13.14
C PRO A 78 -6.00 2.58 -12.63
N TRP A 79 -5.64 2.69 -11.35
CA TRP A 79 -4.53 1.97 -10.71
C TRP A 79 -4.98 0.83 -9.78
N ARG A 80 -6.24 0.40 -9.89
CA ARG A 80 -6.84 -0.65 -9.04
C ARG A 80 -5.97 -1.90 -8.93
N GLU A 81 -5.40 -2.39 -10.03
CA GLU A 81 -4.58 -3.61 -10.05
C GLU A 81 -3.29 -3.40 -9.25
N ARG A 82 -2.64 -2.24 -9.43
CA ARG A 82 -1.42 -1.86 -8.70
C ARG A 82 -1.67 -1.76 -7.20
N ILE A 83 -2.83 -1.20 -6.81
CA ILE A 83 -3.23 -1.09 -5.41
C ILE A 83 -3.45 -2.49 -4.80
N LEU A 84 -4.21 -3.37 -5.48
CA LEU A 84 -4.41 -4.75 -5.01
C LEU A 84 -3.10 -5.51 -4.91
N GLU A 85 -2.27 -5.45 -5.94
CA GLU A 85 -0.92 -6.02 -5.96
C GLU A 85 -0.05 -5.50 -4.81
N GLY A 86 -0.16 -4.22 -4.48
CA GLY A 86 0.50 -3.60 -3.34
C GLY A 86 0.07 -4.22 -2.02
N LEU A 87 -1.25 -4.31 -1.80
CA LEU A 87 -1.85 -4.87 -0.58
C LEU A 87 -1.53 -6.36 -0.42
N LEU A 88 -1.50 -7.12 -1.53
CA LEU A 88 -1.16 -8.55 -1.56
C LEU A 88 0.29 -8.85 -1.15
N GLY A 89 1.15 -7.84 -1.00
CA GLY A 89 2.45 -8.01 -0.33
C GLY A 89 2.35 -8.27 1.18
N SER A 90 1.18 -8.02 1.77
CA SER A 90 0.91 -8.22 3.20
C SER A 90 0.79 -9.70 3.53
N SER A 91 1.26 -10.08 4.71
CA SER A 91 0.95 -11.38 5.33
C SER A 91 -0.50 -11.43 5.84
N ILE A 92 -1.01 -10.30 6.33
CA ILE A 92 -2.37 -10.16 6.86
C ILE A 92 -2.95 -8.82 6.39
N ILE A 93 -4.20 -8.82 5.95
CA ILE A 93 -4.97 -7.62 5.59
C ILE A 93 -6.21 -7.58 6.48
N GLY A 94 -6.43 -6.46 7.16
CA GLY A 94 -7.56 -6.21 8.06
C GLY A 94 -8.19 -4.85 7.88
#